data_AF-A0A7C2WI32-F1
#
_entry.id   AF-A0A7C2WI32-F1
#
_cell.length_a   1.000
_cell.length_b   1.000
_cell.length_c   1.000
_cell.angle_alpha   90.00
_cell.angle_beta   90.00
_cell.angle_gamma   90.00
#
_symmetry.space_group_name_H-M   'P 1'
#
loop_
_entity.id
_entity.type
_entity.pdbx_description
1 polymer ?
#
loop_
_entity_poly.entity_id
_entity_poly.type
_entity_poly.pdbx_seq_one_letter_code
_entity_poly.pdbx_strand_id
1 'polypeptide(L)'
;EAIARGEVDIVIGTHRLLQRDVRFKRLGLVIIDEEQRFGVAHKEHFKRLRTNVDVLTMTATPIPRTLYLALSGIRDLSVINTPPLDRAPVRTFVTPARDTVIREAILREIARGGQVYVVHNRVQSIGHLAGHLQHLVPEARFAIAHGQMPEDELERVILAFIRLEFDVLVCTTIIESGVDIPNVNTIIIDQAHTLGLTQLYQLRGRVGRSYQRAYAYLLYDDRKPLSKEAQARLEAIQEATELGAGFQIALRDLEIRGAGNVLGPEQSGHIAAVGFELYTQLLARAVEEIKQGRPIEEPTSVTIDLPVEATIPESYCGDEAVRMSLYQRFARIRTLGELRDLVDELVDRFGPLPPPVERMVDLARLRVRANGIGITSILERDGEVYIRPVIGTRLDQGALRRQLGAGVYVTPHQVRLVAARLATDVWQAVVTVLDAIEEANATLLLSAG
;
A
#
# COMPACT_ATOMS: atom_id res chain seq x y z
N GLU A 1 -41.69 11.07 11.50
CA GLU A 1 -43.02 10.53 11.12
C GLU A 1 -43.23 10.41 9.61
N ALA A 2 -43.03 11.46 8.81
CA ALA A 2 -43.17 11.40 7.34
C ALA A 2 -42.33 10.29 6.69
N ILE A 3 -41.10 10.09 7.15
CA ILE A 3 -40.19 9.00 6.72
C ILE A 3 -40.78 7.61 7.00
N ALA A 4 -41.42 7.43 8.16
CA ALA A 4 -42.03 6.17 8.56
C ALA A 4 -43.32 5.87 7.77
N ARG A 5 -44.03 6.92 7.35
CA ARG A 5 -45.21 6.82 6.47
C ARG A 5 -44.84 6.63 5.00
N GLY A 6 -43.58 6.90 4.63
CA GLY A 6 -43.07 6.80 3.27
C GLY A 6 -43.54 7.94 2.38
N GLU A 7 -43.73 9.12 2.97
CA GLU A 7 -44.07 10.37 2.26
C GLU A 7 -42.82 11.07 1.68
N VAL A 8 -41.63 10.55 2.01
CA VAL A 8 -40.34 11.12 1.61
C VAL A 8 -39.51 10.04 0.93
N ASP A 9 -39.10 10.29 -0.32
CA ASP A 9 -38.34 9.35 -1.14
C ASP A 9 -36.82 9.45 -0.89
N ILE A 10 -36.30 10.67 -0.70
CA ILE A 10 -34.87 10.93 -0.44
C ILE A 10 -34.73 11.73 0.85
N VAL A 11 -33.93 11.19 1.77
CA VAL A 11 -33.61 11.82 3.06
C VAL A 11 -32.10 12.01 3.14
N ILE A 12 -31.67 13.26 3.34
CA ILE A 12 -30.27 13.61 3.57
C ILE A 12 -30.15 14.07 5.03
N GLY A 13 -29.17 13.54 5.75
CA GLY A 13 -28.98 13.88 7.15
C GLY A 13 -27.69 13.32 7.72
N THR A 14 -27.38 13.74 8.93
CA THR A 14 -26.17 13.31 9.64
C THR A 14 -26.40 11.97 10.35
N HIS A 15 -25.49 11.61 11.26
CA HIS A 15 -25.63 10.47 12.16
C HIS A 15 -26.96 10.42 12.93
N ARG A 16 -27.74 11.51 12.99
CA ARG A 16 -29.10 11.54 13.54
C ARG A 16 -30.04 10.52 12.89
N LEU A 17 -29.84 10.22 11.60
CA LEU A 17 -30.62 9.22 10.85
C LEU A 17 -30.37 7.77 11.31
N LEU A 18 -29.30 7.53 12.09
CA LEU A 18 -28.93 6.21 12.61
C LEU A 18 -29.51 5.95 14.01
N GLN A 19 -30.20 6.92 14.59
CA GLN A 19 -30.83 6.74 15.89
C GLN A 19 -32.05 5.80 15.79
N ARG A 20 -32.32 5.06 16.88
CA ARG A 20 -33.32 3.97 16.90
C ARG A 20 -34.77 4.44 16.67
N ASP A 21 -35.02 5.73 16.83
CA ASP A 21 -36.31 6.37 16.64
C ASP A 21 -36.63 6.66 15.17
N VAL A 22 -35.63 6.59 14.28
CA VAL A 22 -35.81 6.74 12.84
C VAL A 22 -36.18 5.38 12.23
N ARG A 23 -37.40 5.25 11.73
CA ARG A 23 -37.88 4.07 11.01
C ARG A 23 -38.20 4.41 9.56
N PHE A 24 -37.59 3.67 8.65
CA PHE A 24 -37.85 3.76 7.21
C PHE A 24 -38.94 2.76 6.83
N LYS A 25 -39.89 3.17 5.99
CA LYS A 25 -40.95 2.28 5.48
C LYS A 25 -40.40 1.21 4.54
N ARG A 26 -39.60 1.63 3.56
CA ARG A 26 -38.94 0.79 2.54
C ARG A 26 -37.61 1.44 2.16
N LEU A 27 -36.52 0.97 2.77
CA LEU A 27 -35.18 1.46 2.47
C LEU A 27 -34.54 0.51 1.45
N GLY A 28 -34.29 1.00 0.24
CA GLY A 28 -33.66 0.23 -0.84
C GLY A 28 -32.18 0.53 -1.05
N LEU A 29 -31.76 1.77 -0.79
CA LEU A 29 -30.40 2.25 -1.01
C LEU A 29 -29.94 3.14 0.16
N VAL A 30 -28.70 2.97 0.58
CA VAL A 30 -28.01 3.87 1.50
C VAL A 30 -26.75 4.40 0.83
N ILE A 31 -26.61 5.71 0.78
CA ILE A 31 -25.40 6.38 0.31
C ILE A 31 -24.67 6.95 1.54
N ILE A 32 -23.43 6.52 1.74
CA ILE A 32 -22.57 6.98 2.83
C ILE A 32 -21.45 7.79 2.21
N ASP A 33 -21.39 9.08 2.55
CA ASP A 33 -20.29 9.95 2.17
C ASP A 33 -19.28 10.10 3.33
N GLU A 34 -17.99 10.12 3.00
CA GLU A 34 -16.85 10.22 3.94
C GLU A 34 -16.93 9.23 5.13
N GLU A 35 -17.08 7.93 4.84
CA GLU A 35 -17.22 6.83 5.82
C GLU A 35 -16.22 6.89 7.00
N GLN A 36 -15.00 7.38 6.77
CA GLN A 36 -13.96 7.49 7.78
C GLN A 36 -14.36 8.36 8.98
N ARG A 37 -15.31 9.30 8.83
CA ARG A 37 -15.80 10.16 9.91
C ARG A 37 -16.80 9.48 10.84
N PHE A 38 -17.32 8.30 10.47
CA PHE A 38 -18.27 7.57 11.30
C PHE A 38 -17.57 6.67 12.32
N GLY A 39 -18.02 6.74 13.57
CA GLY A 39 -17.54 5.89 14.67
C GLY A 39 -17.90 4.41 14.50
N VAL A 40 -17.28 3.55 15.30
CA VAL A 40 -17.43 2.09 15.21
C VAL A 40 -18.88 1.62 15.38
N ALA A 41 -19.63 2.22 16.32
CA ALA A 41 -21.03 1.87 16.54
C ALA A 41 -21.94 2.17 15.34
N HIS A 42 -21.67 3.27 14.61
CA HIS A 42 -22.38 3.61 13.38
C HIS A 42 -22.07 2.60 12.27
N LYS A 43 -20.80 2.17 12.16
CA LYS A 43 -20.35 1.16 11.19
C LYS A 43 -20.99 -0.20 11.41
N GLU A 44 -21.14 -0.62 12.67
CA GLU A 44 -21.86 -1.85 13.01
C GLU A 44 -23.35 -1.78 12.66
N HIS A 45 -23.98 -0.60 12.81
CA HIS A 45 -25.36 -0.40 12.38
C HIS A 45 -25.49 -0.51 10.84
N PHE A 46 -24.57 0.08 10.08
CA PHE A 46 -24.53 -0.05 8.63
C PHE A 46 -24.31 -1.48 8.16
N LYS A 47 -23.49 -2.28 8.85
CA LYS A 47 -23.33 -3.71 8.55
C LYS A 47 -24.63 -4.50 8.68
N ARG A 48 -25.48 -4.17 9.65
CA ARG A 48 -26.80 -4.80 9.82
C ARG A 48 -27.78 -4.40 8.73
N LEU A 49 -27.70 -3.15 8.25
CA LEU A 49 -28.52 -2.66 7.15
C LEU A 49 -28.12 -3.31 5.81
N ARG A 50 -26.82 -3.56 5.59
CA ARG A 50 -26.28 -4.19 4.38
C ARG A 50 -26.83 -5.58 4.06
N THR A 51 -27.39 -6.30 5.03
CA THR A 51 -27.94 -7.63 4.78
C THR A 51 -29.17 -7.58 3.86
N ASN A 52 -29.89 -6.45 3.82
CA ASN A 52 -31.17 -6.32 3.12
C ASN A 52 -31.26 -5.08 2.22
N VAL A 53 -30.20 -4.27 2.12
CA VAL A 53 -30.22 -2.95 1.49
C VAL A 53 -28.92 -2.69 0.75
N ASP A 54 -29.00 -2.11 -0.45
CA ASP A 54 -27.83 -1.72 -1.23
C ASP A 54 -27.09 -0.55 -0.57
N VAL A 55 -25.76 -0.63 -0.49
CA VAL A 55 -24.95 0.41 0.16
C VAL A 55 -23.85 0.92 -0.77
N LEU A 56 -23.97 2.18 -1.16
CA LEU A 56 -22.93 2.93 -1.86
C LEU A 56 -22.10 3.70 -0.84
N THR A 57 -20.77 3.55 -0.89
CA THR A 57 -19.87 4.33 -0.04
C THR A 57 -18.95 5.17 -0.91
N MET A 58 -18.91 6.48 -0.64
CA MET A 58 -18.06 7.46 -1.30
C MET A 58 -17.04 8.00 -0.30
N THR A 59 -15.80 8.18 -0.74
CA THR A 59 -14.73 8.76 0.08
C THR A 59 -13.64 9.30 -0.82
N ALA A 60 -13.06 10.44 -0.44
CA ALA A 60 -11.90 10.99 -1.13
C ALA A 60 -10.61 10.21 -0.82
N THR A 61 -10.57 9.47 0.28
CA THR A 61 -9.40 8.73 0.77
C THR A 61 -9.85 7.41 1.40
N PRO A 62 -9.76 6.28 0.66
CA PRO A 62 -10.27 5.00 1.16
C PRO A 62 -9.53 4.55 2.41
N ILE A 63 -10.28 4.03 3.38
CA ILE A 63 -9.71 3.45 4.61
C ILE A 63 -8.79 2.29 4.20
N PRO A 64 -7.55 2.17 4.72
CA PRO A 64 -6.59 1.18 4.25
C PRO A 64 -7.09 -0.27 4.22
N ARG A 65 -7.82 -0.69 5.26
CA ARG A 65 -8.47 -2.01 5.30
C ARG A 65 -9.54 -2.19 4.20
N THR A 66 -10.34 -1.16 3.97
CA THR A 66 -11.37 -1.16 2.91
C THR A 66 -10.72 -1.20 1.52
N LEU A 67 -9.63 -0.47 1.33
CA LEU A 67 -8.85 -0.46 0.09
C LEU A 67 -8.32 -1.86 -0.23
N TYR A 68 -7.78 -2.55 0.77
CA TYR A 68 -7.23 -3.88 0.57
C TYR A 68 -8.31 -4.93 0.25
N LEU A 69 -9.46 -4.90 0.93
CA LEU A 69 -10.61 -5.77 0.62
C LEU A 69 -11.18 -5.53 -0.78
N ALA A 70 -11.07 -4.30 -1.26
CA ALA A 70 -11.41 -3.96 -2.63
C ALA A 70 -10.43 -4.55 -3.64
N LEU A 71 -9.12 -4.39 -3.40
CA LEU A 71 -8.07 -4.94 -4.26
C LEU A 71 -8.06 -6.48 -4.30
N SER A 72 -8.50 -7.14 -3.22
CA SER A 72 -8.66 -8.61 -3.20
C SER A 72 -9.93 -9.10 -3.92
N GLY A 73 -10.79 -8.18 -4.38
CA GLY A 73 -12.06 -8.50 -5.05
C GLY A 73 -13.13 -9.07 -4.12
N ILE A 74 -13.01 -8.87 -2.80
CA ILE A 74 -14.11 -9.12 -1.85
C ILE A 74 -15.13 -7.98 -1.91
N ARG A 75 -14.69 -6.77 -2.26
CA ARG A 75 -15.54 -5.58 -2.37
C ARG A 75 -15.37 -4.93 -3.73
N ASP A 76 -16.47 -4.63 -4.41
CA ASP A 76 -16.41 -3.87 -5.65
C ASP A 76 -15.92 -2.44 -5.37
N LEU A 77 -14.96 -1.99 -6.16
CA LEU A 77 -14.34 -0.68 -6.07
C LEU A 77 -14.41 -0.02 -7.44
N SER A 78 -15.09 1.12 -7.50
CA SER A 78 -15.06 2.00 -8.66
C SER A 78 -14.20 3.20 -8.33
N VAL A 79 -13.12 3.40 -9.09
CA VAL A 79 -12.21 4.54 -8.93
C VAL A 79 -12.49 5.54 -10.04
N ILE A 80 -12.82 6.78 -9.67
CA ILE A 80 -13.03 7.88 -10.61
C ILE A 80 -11.73 8.70 -10.66
N ASN A 81 -10.87 8.41 -11.63
CA ASN A 81 -9.57 9.06 -11.79
C ASN A 81 -9.63 10.33 -12.65
N THR A 82 -10.57 10.41 -13.59
CA THR A 82 -10.64 11.51 -14.54
C THR A 82 -11.14 12.78 -13.85
N PRO A 83 -10.32 13.83 -13.73
CA PRO A 83 -10.79 15.10 -13.19
C PRO A 83 -11.75 15.78 -14.18
N PRO A 84 -12.61 16.70 -13.71
CA PRO A 84 -13.35 17.58 -14.60
C PRO A 84 -12.42 18.36 -15.54
N LEU A 85 -12.88 18.62 -16.77
CA LEU A 85 -12.09 19.20 -17.89
C LEU A 85 -11.34 20.49 -17.52
N ASP A 86 -11.88 21.31 -16.61
CA ASP A 86 -11.34 22.63 -16.27
C ASP A 86 -10.48 22.66 -15.00
N ARG A 87 -10.09 21.51 -14.44
CA ARG A 87 -9.37 21.47 -13.16
C ARG A 87 -7.85 21.45 -13.33
N ALA A 88 -7.18 22.54 -12.95
CA ALA A 88 -5.72 22.61 -12.90
C ALA A 88 -5.16 21.88 -11.65
N PRO A 89 -4.01 21.18 -11.76
CA PRO A 89 -3.36 20.57 -10.60
C PRO A 89 -2.86 21.63 -9.61
N VAL A 90 -2.97 21.32 -8.32
CA VAL A 90 -2.51 22.19 -7.22
C VAL A 90 -0.99 22.08 -7.11
N ARG A 91 -0.28 23.21 -7.17
CA ARG A 91 1.17 23.23 -6.92
C ARG A 91 1.44 23.24 -5.41
N THR A 92 2.09 22.19 -4.92
CA THR A 92 2.40 22.00 -3.51
C THR A 92 3.86 22.37 -3.24
N PHE A 93 4.10 23.18 -2.21
CA PHE A 93 5.44 23.54 -1.73
C PHE A 93 5.57 23.17 -0.26
N VAL A 94 6.63 22.43 0.08
CA VAL A 94 7.02 22.17 1.47
C VAL A 94 8.23 23.04 1.78
N THR A 95 8.10 23.96 2.75
CA THR A 95 9.14 24.95 3.04
C THR A 95 9.11 25.36 4.51
N PRO A 96 10.24 25.82 5.08
CA PRO A 96 10.23 26.46 6.39
C PRO A 96 9.29 27.66 6.44
N ALA A 97 8.66 27.87 7.59
CA ALA A 97 7.80 29.02 7.86
C ALA A 97 8.65 30.30 7.85
N ARG A 98 8.47 31.14 6.82
CA ARG A 98 9.10 32.44 6.69
C ARG A 98 8.06 33.49 6.34
N ASP A 99 8.09 34.61 7.05
CA ASP A 99 7.16 35.73 6.86
C ASP A 99 7.17 36.25 5.41
N THR A 100 8.32 36.24 4.73
CA THR A 100 8.43 36.64 3.33
C THR A 100 7.61 35.74 2.40
N VAL A 101 7.67 34.42 2.59
CA VAL A 101 6.95 33.44 1.77
C VAL A 101 5.44 33.57 2.01
N ILE A 102 5.02 33.70 3.27
CA ILE A 102 3.62 33.86 3.64
C ILE A 102 3.04 35.15 3.03
N ARG A 103 3.76 36.27 3.18
CA ARG A 103 3.36 37.57 2.63
C ARG A 103 3.23 37.53 1.12
N GLU A 104 4.22 36.99 0.41
CA GLU A 104 4.17 36.86 -1.05
C GLU A 104 3.03 35.97 -1.53
N ALA A 105 2.77 34.86 -0.84
CA ALA A 105 1.68 33.95 -1.18
C ALA A 105 0.31 34.64 -1.04
N ILE A 106 0.10 35.37 0.06
CA ILE A 106 -1.15 36.11 0.30
C ILE A 106 -1.33 37.25 -0.71
N LEU A 107 -0.32 38.10 -0.89
CA LEU A 107 -0.41 39.24 -1.81
C LEU A 107 -0.61 38.81 -3.27
N ARG A 108 0.03 37.71 -3.68
CA ARG A 108 -0.17 37.14 -5.02
C ARG A 108 -1.63 36.71 -5.23
N GLU A 109 -2.27 36.12 -4.21
CA GLU A 109 -3.67 35.71 -4.29
C GLU A 109 -4.61 36.91 -4.38
N ILE A 110 -4.37 37.91 -3.55
CA ILE A 110 -5.19 39.12 -3.49
C ILE A 110 -5.07 39.90 -4.80
N ALA A 111 -3.88 39.99 -5.38
CA ALA A 111 -3.64 40.65 -6.65
C ALA A 111 -4.42 40.02 -7.83
N ARG A 112 -4.78 38.73 -7.74
CA ARG A 112 -5.64 38.06 -8.72
C ARG A 112 -7.13 38.05 -8.35
N GLY A 113 -7.53 38.74 -7.28
CA GLY A 113 -8.91 38.79 -6.78
C GLY A 113 -9.39 37.48 -6.15
N GLY A 114 -8.46 36.60 -5.75
CA GLY A 114 -8.77 35.35 -5.08
C GLY A 114 -8.73 35.49 -3.55
N GLN A 115 -9.04 34.39 -2.88
CA GLN A 115 -9.04 34.31 -1.41
C GLN A 115 -8.08 33.22 -0.91
N VAL A 116 -7.61 33.38 0.33
CA VAL A 116 -6.61 32.50 0.95
C VAL A 116 -7.15 31.80 2.17
N TYR A 117 -6.89 30.50 2.29
CA TYR A 117 -7.00 29.78 3.56
C TYR A 117 -5.65 29.78 4.28
N VAL A 118 -5.65 30.13 5.56
CA VAL A 118 -4.53 29.88 6.47
C VAL A 118 -4.97 28.91 7.55
N VAL A 119 -4.47 27.69 7.50
CA VAL A 119 -4.84 26.62 8.42
C VAL A 119 -3.87 26.58 9.59
N HIS A 120 -4.39 26.75 10.80
CA HIS A 120 -3.66 26.62 12.05
C HIS A 120 -4.45 25.75 13.03
N ASN A 121 -3.99 24.53 13.26
CA ASN A 121 -4.75 23.52 14.02
C ASN A 121 -4.60 23.66 15.55
N ARG A 122 -4.76 24.88 16.08
CA ARG A 122 -4.73 25.16 17.52
C ARG A 122 -5.53 26.41 17.85
N VAL A 123 -6.70 26.24 18.47
CA VAL A 123 -7.64 27.33 18.79
C VAL A 123 -7.01 28.36 19.74
N GLN A 124 -6.20 27.92 20.71
CA GLN A 124 -5.63 28.81 21.72
C GLN A 124 -4.67 29.85 21.14
N SER A 125 -3.99 29.54 20.03
CA SER A 125 -2.98 30.42 19.41
C SER A 125 -3.43 31.03 18.08
N ILE A 126 -4.63 30.69 17.60
CA ILE A 126 -5.13 31.17 16.30
C ILE A 126 -5.26 32.69 16.25
N GLY A 127 -5.69 33.32 17.37
CA GLY A 127 -5.79 34.77 17.48
C GLY A 127 -4.43 35.47 17.40
N HIS A 128 -3.40 34.88 18.02
CA HIS A 128 -2.03 35.40 17.93
C HIS A 128 -1.50 35.32 16.50
N LEU A 129 -1.72 34.19 15.81
CA LEU A 129 -1.32 34.04 14.41
C LEU A 129 -2.05 35.05 13.52
N ALA A 130 -3.37 35.19 13.68
CA ALA A 130 -4.16 36.16 12.91
C ALA A 130 -3.66 37.59 13.12
N GLY A 131 -3.35 37.97 14.37
CA GLY A 131 -2.76 39.27 14.68
C GLY A 131 -1.39 39.47 14.01
N HIS A 132 -0.51 38.47 14.03
CA HIS A 132 0.78 38.54 13.33
C HIS A 132 0.60 38.69 11.81
N LEU A 133 -0.30 37.91 11.21
CA LEU A 133 -0.59 38.00 9.77
C LEU A 133 -1.16 39.35 9.35
N GLN A 134 -2.02 39.96 10.19
CA GLN A 134 -2.53 41.31 9.97
C GLN A 134 -1.41 42.36 9.96
N HIS A 135 -0.41 42.24 10.84
CA HIS A 135 0.76 43.13 10.83
C HIS A 135 1.66 42.89 9.61
N LEU A 136 1.76 41.64 9.16
CA LEU A 136 2.59 41.25 8.02
C LEU A 136 1.99 41.69 6.68
N VAL A 137 0.66 41.65 6.55
CA VAL A 137 -0.08 41.99 5.34
C VAL A 137 -1.24 42.94 5.67
N PRO A 138 -0.96 44.21 6.00
CA PRO A 138 -2.00 45.19 6.35
C PRO A 138 -2.98 45.49 5.18
N GLU A 139 -2.61 45.13 3.96
CA GLU A 139 -3.43 45.29 2.76
C GLU A 139 -4.60 44.30 2.68
N ALA A 140 -4.58 43.22 3.49
CA ALA A 140 -5.54 42.14 3.43
C ALA A 140 -6.56 42.21 4.58
N ARG A 141 -7.81 41.82 4.30
CA ARG A 141 -8.87 41.69 5.32
C ARG A 141 -8.90 40.26 5.84
N PHE A 142 -8.74 40.10 7.15
CA PHE A 142 -8.66 38.79 7.81
C PHE A 142 -9.93 38.47 8.60
N ALA A 143 -10.35 37.21 8.54
CA ALA A 143 -11.35 36.63 9.43
C ALA A 143 -10.80 35.38 10.13
N ILE A 144 -11.36 35.05 11.29
CA ILE A 144 -11.01 33.85 12.06
C ILE A 144 -12.23 32.92 12.12
N ALA A 145 -12.01 31.63 11.87
CA ALA A 145 -13.06 30.62 11.99
C ALA A 145 -12.53 29.33 12.63
N HIS A 146 -13.14 28.90 13.73
CA HIS A 146 -12.74 27.66 14.40
C HIS A 146 -13.92 26.91 15.04
N GLY A 147 -13.76 25.60 15.26
CA GLY A 147 -14.86 24.72 15.69
C GLY A 147 -15.40 24.96 17.11
N GLN A 148 -14.74 25.77 17.93
CA GLN A 148 -15.26 26.18 19.25
C GLN A 148 -16.16 27.42 19.19
N MET A 149 -16.35 28.04 18.01
CA MET A 149 -17.27 29.17 17.86
C MET A 149 -18.72 28.69 17.93
N PRO A 150 -19.65 29.52 18.42
CA PRO A 150 -21.08 29.30 18.24
C PRO A 150 -21.43 29.08 16.76
N GLU A 151 -22.35 28.16 16.47
CA GLU A 151 -22.73 27.81 15.09
C GLU A 151 -23.20 29.03 14.28
N ASP A 152 -24.05 29.88 14.87
CA ASP A 152 -24.55 31.11 14.25
C ASP A 152 -23.43 32.10 13.91
N GLU A 153 -22.39 32.17 14.74
CA GLU A 153 -21.26 33.07 14.52
C GLU A 153 -20.36 32.55 13.41
N LEU A 154 -20.07 31.25 13.45
CA LEU A 154 -19.28 30.57 12.42
C LEU A 154 -19.95 30.70 11.05
N GLU A 155 -21.27 30.48 10.97
CA GLU A 155 -22.04 30.64 9.73
C GLU A 155 -21.93 32.06 9.18
N ARG A 156 -22.09 33.08 10.02
CA ARG A 156 -21.96 34.49 9.61
C ARG A 156 -20.58 34.80 9.05
N VAL A 157 -19.51 34.33 9.70
CA VAL A 157 -18.13 34.55 9.24
C VAL A 157 -17.89 33.86 7.89
N ILE A 158 -18.35 32.62 7.73
CA ILE A 158 -18.23 31.88 6.47
C ILE A 158 -19.00 32.55 5.35
N LEU A 159 -20.24 33.00 5.60
CA LEU A 159 -21.03 33.74 4.62
C LEU A 159 -20.39 35.07 4.21
N ALA A 160 -19.83 35.81 5.18
CA ALA A 160 -19.10 37.04 4.90
C ALA A 160 -17.85 36.78 4.05
N PHE A 161 -17.12 35.70 4.33
CA PHE A 161 -15.99 35.27 3.52
C PHE A 161 -16.43 34.90 2.10
N ILE A 162 -17.53 34.14 1.91
CA ILE A 162 -18.08 33.83 0.57
C ILE A 162 -18.45 35.10 -0.20
N ARG A 163 -18.95 36.14 0.49
CA ARG A 163 -19.32 37.44 -0.10
C ARG A 163 -18.13 38.36 -0.39
N LEU A 164 -16.89 37.88 -0.29
CA LEU A 164 -15.66 38.66 -0.52
C LEU A 164 -15.50 39.84 0.46
N GLU A 165 -16.11 39.77 1.65
CA GLU A 165 -15.93 40.76 2.71
C GLU A 165 -14.54 40.62 3.38
N PHE A 166 -13.95 39.43 3.29
CA PHE A 166 -12.61 39.11 3.79
C PHE A 166 -11.79 38.39 2.71
N ASP A 167 -10.48 38.64 2.68
CA ASP A 167 -9.56 38.08 1.69
C ASP A 167 -8.87 36.83 2.22
N VAL A 168 -8.61 36.77 3.54
CA VAL A 168 -7.90 35.66 4.20
C VAL A 168 -8.73 35.11 5.34
N LEU A 169 -8.98 33.80 5.33
CA LEU A 169 -9.62 33.09 6.43
C LEU A 169 -8.59 32.26 7.21
N VAL A 170 -8.32 32.68 8.44
CA VAL A 170 -7.48 31.93 9.39
C VAL A 170 -8.38 30.93 10.11
N CYS A 171 -8.15 29.64 9.89
CA CYS A 171 -9.06 28.60 10.36
C CYS A 171 -8.35 27.36 10.90
N THR A 172 -9.07 26.55 11.67
CA THR A 172 -8.62 25.19 12.01
C THR A 172 -8.98 24.21 10.88
N THR A 173 -8.89 22.91 11.14
CA THR A 173 -9.31 21.85 10.19
C THR A 173 -10.82 21.82 9.91
N ILE A 174 -11.61 22.78 10.38
CA ILE A 174 -13.06 22.85 10.11
C ILE A 174 -13.39 22.89 8.62
N ILE A 175 -12.51 23.48 7.78
CA ILE A 175 -12.68 23.55 6.33
C ILE A 175 -12.62 22.17 5.66
N GLU A 176 -12.13 21.15 6.38
CA GLU A 176 -12.16 19.76 5.93
C GLU A 176 -13.61 19.24 5.76
N SER A 177 -14.63 19.92 6.32
CA SER A 177 -16.01 19.39 6.47
C SER A 177 -17.07 19.83 5.48
N GLY A 178 -16.74 20.62 4.44
CA GLY A 178 -17.72 20.86 3.37
C GLY A 178 -18.12 22.29 3.07
N VAL A 179 -17.30 23.30 3.40
CA VAL A 179 -17.47 24.61 2.76
C VAL A 179 -16.66 24.59 1.47
N ASP A 180 -17.37 24.49 0.34
CA ASP A 180 -16.79 24.63 -0.98
C ASP A 180 -16.82 26.10 -1.40
N ILE A 181 -15.65 26.73 -1.53
CA ILE A 181 -15.54 28.12 -1.98
C ILE A 181 -14.64 28.14 -3.22
N PRO A 182 -15.20 28.29 -4.43
CA PRO A 182 -14.46 28.18 -5.69
C PRO A 182 -13.42 29.30 -5.88
N ASN A 183 -13.58 30.45 -5.22
CA ASN A 183 -12.65 31.58 -5.28
C ASN A 183 -11.39 31.38 -4.42
N VAL A 184 -11.34 30.34 -3.59
CA VAL A 184 -10.17 30.05 -2.76
C VAL A 184 -9.18 29.19 -3.54
N ASN A 185 -8.10 29.81 -4.01
CA ASN A 185 -7.11 29.15 -4.84
C ASN A 185 -5.73 29.04 -4.17
N THR A 186 -5.54 29.60 -2.97
CA THR A 186 -4.32 29.39 -2.19
C THR A 186 -4.63 28.91 -0.78
N ILE A 187 -3.91 27.88 -0.34
CA ILE A 187 -3.94 27.38 1.04
C ILE A 187 -2.53 27.41 1.63
N ILE A 188 -2.43 27.91 2.85
CA ILE A 188 -1.21 27.94 3.66
C ILE A 188 -1.51 27.10 4.91
N ILE A 189 -0.74 26.05 5.14
CA ILE A 189 -0.92 25.14 6.27
C ILE A 189 0.24 25.38 7.23
N ASP A 190 -0.05 26.02 8.36
CA ASP A 190 0.92 26.17 9.45
C ASP A 190 1.18 24.84 10.15
N GLN A 191 2.44 24.62 10.55
CA GLN A 191 2.88 23.42 11.25
C GLN A 191 2.41 22.11 10.60
N ALA A 192 2.54 22.01 9.27
CA ALA A 192 2.04 20.89 8.47
C ALA A 192 2.55 19.51 8.96
N HIS A 193 3.75 19.45 9.54
CA HIS A 193 4.32 18.24 10.15
C HIS A 193 3.47 17.62 11.28
N THR A 194 2.59 18.41 11.90
CA THR A 194 1.71 17.94 12.98
C THR A 194 0.44 17.25 12.48
N LEU A 195 0.13 17.38 11.18
CA LEU A 195 -1.08 16.83 10.57
C LEU A 195 -0.80 15.48 9.92
N GLY A 196 -1.81 14.61 9.87
CA GLY A 196 -1.75 13.34 9.15
C GLY A 196 -1.72 13.53 7.62
N LEU A 197 -1.15 12.57 6.88
CA LEU A 197 -1.05 12.65 5.41
C LEU A 197 -2.43 12.77 4.75
N THR A 198 -3.39 11.98 5.20
CA THR A 198 -4.80 12.04 4.76
C THR A 198 -5.41 13.43 5.00
N GLN A 199 -5.14 14.06 6.14
CA GLN A 199 -5.65 15.41 6.45
C GLN A 199 -5.01 16.47 5.55
N LEU A 200 -3.70 16.41 5.32
CA LEU A 200 -2.99 17.30 4.40
C LEU A 200 -3.56 17.20 2.99
N TYR A 201 -3.86 15.98 2.52
CA TYR A 201 -4.46 15.74 1.22
C TYR A 201 -5.88 16.33 1.12
N GLN A 202 -6.71 16.14 2.14
CA GLN A 202 -8.07 16.69 2.18
C GLN A 202 -8.06 18.22 2.22
N LEU A 203 -7.20 18.83 3.03
CA LEU A 203 -7.02 20.29 3.09
C LEU A 203 -6.55 20.85 1.75
N ARG A 204 -5.57 20.20 1.11
CA ARG A 204 -5.12 20.55 -0.25
C ARG A 204 -6.26 20.47 -1.27
N GLY A 205 -7.14 19.48 -1.14
CA GLY A 205 -8.31 19.32 -2.01
C GLY A 205 -9.40 20.39 -1.83
N ARG A 206 -9.28 21.28 -0.84
CA ARG A 206 -10.19 22.43 -0.65
C ARG A 206 -9.84 23.62 -1.54
N VAL A 207 -8.71 23.59 -2.25
CA VAL A 207 -8.34 24.62 -3.24
C VAL A 207 -8.26 24.04 -4.64
N GLY A 208 -8.26 24.91 -5.66
CA GLY A 208 -8.12 24.50 -7.07
C GLY A 208 -9.39 23.84 -7.60
N ARG A 209 -10.53 24.49 -7.35
CA ARG A 209 -11.84 24.12 -7.90
C ARG A 209 -12.26 24.99 -9.08
N SER A 210 -11.46 26.02 -9.39
CA SER A 210 -11.61 26.87 -10.58
C SER A 210 -10.61 26.50 -11.68
N TYR A 211 -10.72 27.16 -12.83
CA TYR A 211 -9.73 27.08 -13.92
C TYR A 211 -8.37 27.69 -13.54
N GLN A 212 -8.32 28.52 -12.49
CA GLN A 212 -7.09 29.15 -12.05
C GLN A 212 -6.22 28.13 -11.31
N ARG A 213 -4.92 28.17 -11.59
CA ARG A 213 -3.95 27.33 -10.90
C ARG A 213 -3.93 27.64 -9.40
N ALA A 214 -4.08 26.61 -8.58
CA ALA A 214 -4.06 26.72 -7.14
C ALA A 214 -2.69 26.38 -6.54
N TYR A 215 -2.43 26.91 -5.34
CA TYR A 215 -1.17 26.78 -4.64
C TYR A 215 -1.40 26.29 -3.20
N ALA A 216 -0.58 25.34 -2.75
CA ALA A 216 -0.59 24.83 -1.39
C ALA A 216 0.81 24.99 -0.78
N TYR A 217 0.90 25.75 0.32
CA TYR A 217 2.13 25.97 1.08
C TYR A 217 2.05 25.21 2.39
N LEU A 218 2.86 24.16 2.54
CA LEU A 218 2.96 23.35 3.75
C LEU A 218 4.18 23.84 4.54
N LEU A 219 3.91 24.54 5.63
CA LEU A 219 4.94 25.21 6.43
C LEU A 219 5.37 24.34 7.60
N TYR A 220 6.66 24.36 7.93
CA TYR A 220 7.20 23.73 9.13
C TYR A 220 8.23 24.65 9.81
N ASP A 221 8.47 24.41 11.10
CA ASP A 221 9.46 25.16 11.88
C ASP A 221 10.83 24.51 11.70
N ASP A 222 11.78 25.18 11.04
CA ASP A 222 13.13 24.66 10.79
C ASP A 222 14.01 24.65 12.05
N ARG A 223 13.60 25.36 13.11
CA ARG A 223 14.24 25.32 14.43
C ARG A 223 13.95 24.03 15.19
N LYS A 224 12.95 23.25 14.76
CA LYS A 224 12.58 21.98 15.38
C LYS A 224 12.93 20.84 14.44
N PRO A 225 13.61 19.79 14.93
CA PRO A 225 13.90 18.63 14.10
C PRO A 225 12.59 17.94 13.70
N LEU A 226 12.45 17.63 12.41
CA LEU A 226 11.35 16.80 11.90
C LEU A 226 11.63 15.33 12.21
N SER A 227 10.60 14.58 12.60
CA SER A 227 10.72 13.12 12.67
C SER A 227 10.81 12.54 11.26
N LYS A 228 11.44 11.36 11.11
CA LYS A 228 11.51 10.65 9.83
C LYS A 228 10.12 10.42 9.21
N GLU A 229 9.14 10.09 10.04
CA GLU A 229 7.74 9.93 9.62
C GLU A 229 7.11 11.25 9.16
N ALA A 230 7.39 12.37 9.81
CA ALA A 230 6.89 13.66 9.38
C ALA A 230 7.51 14.10 8.05
N GLN A 231 8.81 13.88 7.88
CA GLN A 231 9.51 14.16 6.63
C GLN A 231 8.94 13.32 5.48
N ALA A 232 8.83 11.99 5.66
CA ALA A 232 8.26 11.10 4.65
C ALA A 232 6.82 11.48 4.26
N ARG A 233 5.98 11.91 5.22
CA ARG A 233 4.63 12.42 4.93
C ARG A 233 4.65 13.70 4.09
N LEU A 234 5.53 14.65 4.41
CA LEU A 234 5.64 15.91 3.68
C LEU A 234 6.18 15.69 2.26
N GLU A 235 7.14 14.78 2.09
CA GLU A 235 7.65 14.38 0.76
C GLU A 235 6.54 13.71 -0.06
N ALA A 236 5.81 12.74 0.51
CA ALA A 236 4.73 12.04 -0.18
C ALA A 236 3.60 12.97 -0.66
N ILE A 237 3.21 13.99 0.13
CA ILE A 237 2.17 14.94 -0.30
C ILE A 237 2.68 15.92 -1.38
N GLN A 238 3.98 16.24 -1.37
CA GLN A 238 4.60 17.08 -2.39
C GLN A 238 4.69 16.35 -3.74
N GLU A 239 5.00 15.05 -3.74
CA GLU A 239 5.05 14.22 -4.95
C GLU A 239 3.67 13.96 -5.55
N ALA A 240 2.62 13.91 -4.72
CA ALA A 240 1.24 13.64 -5.12
C ALA A 240 0.56 14.78 -5.89
N THR A 241 1.20 15.29 -6.94
CA THR A 241 0.76 16.46 -7.73
C THR A 241 -0.41 16.17 -8.67
N GLU A 242 -0.67 14.91 -9.00
CA GLU A 242 -1.74 14.51 -9.91
C GLU A 242 -3.14 14.54 -9.26
N LEU A 243 -4.12 14.95 -10.05
CA LEU A 243 -5.54 14.82 -9.70
C LEU A 243 -5.90 13.33 -9.70
N GLY A 244 -6.50 12.83 -8.62
CA GLY A 244 -6.74 11.39 -8.45
C GLY A 244 -5.68 10.66 -7.61
N ALA A 245 -4.63 11.35 -7.13
CA ALA A 245 -3.60 10.76 -6.27
C ALA A 245 -4.09 10.27 -4.89
N GLY A 246 -5.39 10.38 -4.58
CA GLY A 246 -5.97 9.96 -3.30
C GLY A 246 -5.77 8.48 -3.02
N PHE A 247 -5.76 7.65 -4.07
CA PHE A 247 -5.42 6.23 -4.00
C PHE A 247 -3.96 5.99 -3.59
N GLN A 248 -3.01 6.66 -4.26
CA GLN A 248 -1.58 6.55 -3.95
C GLN A 248 -1.26 7.10 -2.55
N ILE A 249 -1.92 8.18 -2.15
CA ILE A 249 -1.80 8.78 -0.83
C ILE A 249 -2.28 7.84 0.26
N ALA A 250 -3.39 7.12 0.05
CA ALA A 250 -3.88 6.14 1.02
C ALA A 250 -2.92 4.95 1.18
N LEU A 251 -2.28 4.50 0.09
CA LEU A 251 -1.25 3.46 0.14
C LEU A 251 0.01 3.94 0.90
N ARG A 252 0.49 5.16 0.64
CA ARG A 252 1.63 5.70 1.38
C ARG A 252 1.30 6.02 2.84
N ASP A 253 0.10 6.48 3.17
CA ASP A 253 -0.33 6.66 4.57
C ASP A 253 -0.33 5.33 5.33
N LEU A 254 -0.72 4.24 4.68
CA LEU A 254 -0.66 2.88 5.24
C LEU A 254 0.78 2.41 5.47
N GLU A 255 1.66 2.60 4.49
CA GLU A 255 3.08 2.23 4.61
C GLU A 255 3.80 3.05 5.68
N ILE A 256 3.59 4.37 5.71
CA ILE A 256 4.26 5.30 6.64
C ILE A 256 3.81 5.04 8.08
N ARG A 257 2.51 4.79 8.32
CA ARG A 257 2.03 4.44 9.67
C ARG A 257 2.47 3.04 10.10
N GLY A 258 2.93 2.22 9.16
CA GLY A 258 3.05 0.77 9.33
C GLY A 258 1.67 0.13 9.50
N ALA A 259 1.52 -1.14 9.13
CA ALA A 259 0.30 -1.91 9.40
C ALA A 259 0.11 -2.26 10.90
N GLY A 260 0.65 -1.44 11.80
CA GLY A 260 0.56 -1.58 13.24
C GLY A 260 -0.72 -0.94 13.77
N ASN A 261 -1.81 -1.72 13.79
CA ASN A 261 -2.84 -1.68 14.85
C ASN A 261 -4.02 -2.64 14.59
N VAL A 262 -3.81 -3.75 13.88
CA VAL A 262 -4.86 -4.78 13.77
C VAL A 262 -4.77 -5.79 14.94
N LEU A 263 -3.65 -5.87 15.67
CA LEU A 263 -3.40 -6.87 16.72
C LEU A 263 -2.69 -6.27 17.97
N GLY A 264 -3.40 -5.46 18.78
CA GLY A 264 -3.02 -5.20 20.20
C GLY A 264 -1.80 -4.30 20.50
N PRO A 265 -1.59 -3.92 21.79
CA PRO A 265 -1.08 -2.59 22.14
C PRO A 265 0.44 -2.37 22.21
N GLU A 266 1.29 -3.39 22.14
CA GLU A 266 2.73 -3.18 22.34
C GLU A 266 3.55 -4.12 21.46
N GLN A 267 4.24 -3.58 20.46
CA GLN A 267 5.68 -3.79 20.20
C GLN A 267 6.10 -3.09 18.89
N SER A 268 6.99 -2.11 19.06
CA SER A 268 7.51 -1.21 18.03
C SER A 268 8.76 -1.79 17.35
N GLY A 269 8.88 -1.57 16.04
CA GLY A 269 10.18 -1.15 15.49
C GLY A 269 10.74 -1.88 14.27
N HIS A 270 10.51 -3.19 14.08
CA HIS A 270 11.05 -3.93 12.90
C HIS A 270 10.15 -5.09 12.43
N ILE A 271 9.23 -5.56 13.27
CA ILE A 271 8.31 -6.67 12.97
C ILE A 271 7.13 -6.20 12.06
N ALA A 272 6.88 -4.89 11.99
CA ALA A 272 5.73 -4.32 11.31
C ALA A 272 5.76 -4.44 9.76
N ALA A 273 6.94 -4.48 9.14
CA ALA A 273 7.07 -4.64 7.68
C ALA A 273 6.79 -6.10 7.25
N VAL A 274 7.34 -7.06 8.00
CA VAL A 274 7.12 -8.50 7.78
C VAL A 274 5.67 -8.88 8.09
N GLY A 275 5.08 -8.28 9.12
CA GLY A 275 3.70 -8.52 9.53
C GLY A 275 2.65 -8.11 8.49
N PHE A 276 2.85 -6.99 7.79
CA PHE A 276 1.91 -6.58 6.74
C PHE A 276 2.03 -7.45 5.50
N GLU A 277 3.25 -7.71 5.02
CA GLU A 277 3.45 -8.53 3.83
C GLU A 277 2.88 -9.93 4.07
N LEU A 278 3.18 -10.54 5.23
CA LEU A 278 2.59 -11.82 5.63
C LEU A 278 1.07 -11.73 5.80
N TYR A 279 0.54 -10.69 6.41
CA TYR A 279 -0.92 -10.49 6.53
C TYR A 279 -1.60 -10.39 5.17
N THR A 280 -1.02 -9.64 4.22
CA THR A 280 -1.55 -9.54 2.86
C THR A 280 -1.46 -10.87 2.12
N GLN A 281 -0.38 -11.62 2.28
CA GLN A 281 -0.26 -12.97 1.73
C GLN A 281 -1.31 -13.92 2.33
N LEU A 282 -1.48 -13.93 3.64
CA LEU A 282 -2.47 -14.75 4.35
C LEU A 282 -3.91 -14.37 3.99
N LEU A 283 -4.19 -13.07 3.86
CA LEU A 283 -5.51 -12.59 3.50
C LEU A 283 -5.83 -12.88 2.03
N ALA A 284 -4.89 -12.62 1.10
CA ALA A 284 -5.03 -12.99 -0.31
C ALA A 284 -5.26 -14.50 -0.47
N ARG A 285 -4.53 -15.32 0.29
CA ARG A 285 -4.74 -16.77 0.39
C ARG A 285 -6.16 -17.11 0.86
N ALA A 286 -6.58 -16.57 1.99
CA ALA A 286 -7.93 -16.82 2.52
C ALA A 286 -9.03 -16.41 1.53
N VAL A 287 -8.84 -15.31 0.78
CA VAL A 287 -9.77 -14.89 -0.27
C VAL A 287 -9.82 -15.91 -1.41
N GLU A 288 -8.67 -16.38 -1.89
CA GLU A 288 -8.60 -17.39 -2.94
C GLU A 288 -9.18 -18.73 -2.49
N GLU A 289 -8.94 -19.15 -1.24
CA GLU A 289 -9.53 -20.36 -0.65
C GLU A 289 -11.06 -20.29 -0.64
N ILE A 290 -11.62 -19.13 -0.29
CA ILE A 290 -13.06 -18.88 -0.34
C ILE A 290 -13.58 -18.90 -1.79
N LYS A 291 -12.86 -18.28 -2.74
CA LYS A 291 -13.26 -18.26 -4.15
C LYS A 291 -13.23 -19.65 -4.80
N GLN A 292 -12.24 -20.47 -4.47
CA GLN A 292 -12.06 -21.81 -5.04
C GLN A 292 -12.84 -22.90 -4.28
N GLY A 293 -13.37 -22.59 -3.09
CA GLY A 293 -14.11 -23.55 -2.26
C GLY A 293 -13.26 -24.69 -1.70
N ARG A 294 -11.93 -24.56 -1.74
CA ARG A 294 -10.96 -25.55 -1.25
C ARG A 294 -9.74 -24.84 -0.64
N PRO A 295 -9.08 -25.43 0.38
CA PRO A 295 -7.82 -24.91 0.87
C PRO A 295 -6.78 -24.92 -0.25
N ILE A 296 -5.98 -23.85 -0.36
CA ILE A 296 -4.85 -23.81 -1.28
C ILE A 296 -3.76 -24.61 -0.59
N GLU A 297 -3.39 -25.74 -1.20
CA GLU A 297 -2.23 -26.51 -0.77
C GLU A 297 -0.98 -25.65 -0.88
N GLU A 298 -0.18 -25.62 0.20
CA GLU A 298 1.09 -24.91 0.16
C GLU A 298 1.97 -25.54 -0.92
N PRO A 299 2.55 -24.74 -1.83
CA PRO A 299 3.58 -25.27 -2.70
C PRO A 299 4.70 -25.76 -1.79
N THR A 300 4.96 -27.06 -1.81
CA THR A 300 6.08 -27.67 -1.10
C THR A 300 7.36 -26.94 -1.49
N SER A 301 7.96 -26.22 -0.55
CA SER A 301 9.25 -25.58 -0.79
C SER A 301 10.32 -26.66 -0.87
N VAL A 302 11.01 -26.75 -2.01
CA VAL A 302 12.16 -27.64 -2.15
C VAL A 302 13.37 -27.03 -1.42
N THR A 303 13.85 -27.70 -0.39
CA THR A 303 15.09 -27.31 0.30
C THR A 303 16.29 -27.88 -0.44
N ILE A 304 17.16 -27.02 -0.97
CA ILE A 304 18.41 -27.43 -1.63
C ILE A 304 19.57 -26.93 -0.79
N ASP A 305 20.36 -27.85 -0.26
CA ASP A 305 21.57 -27.57 0.52
C ASP A 305 22.72 -28.38 -0.08
N LEU A 306 23.47 -27.74 -0.98
CA LEU A 306 24.61 -28.31 -1.69
C LEU A 306 25.82 -27.41 -1.43
N PRO A 307 27.05 -27.97 -1.37
CA PRO A 307 28.28 -27.22 -1.10
C PRO A 307 28.72 -26.41 -2.33
N VAL A 308 27.87 -25.50 -2.80
CA VAL A 308 28.11 -24.64 -3.96
C VAL A 308 28.05 -23.17 -3.53
N GLU A 309 29.05 -22.40 -3.96
CA GLU A 309 29.11 -20.97 -3.68
C GLU A 309 28.25 -20.21 -4.71
N ALA A 310 26.97 -20.06 -4.37
CA ALA A 310 25.97 -19.35 -5.16
C ALA A 310 25.59 -18.02 -4.47
N THR A 311 26.18 -16.93 -4.95
CA THR A 311 25.97 -15.58 -4.40
C THR A 311 26.00 -14.54 -5.52
N ILE A 312 25.40 -13.39 -5.27
CA ILE A 312 25.49 -12.19 -6.11
C ILE A 312 26.64 -11.32 -5.57
N PRO A 313 27.80 -11.28 -6.25
CA PRO A 313 28.95 -10.49 -5.80
C PRO A 313 28.69 -8.99 -5.86
N GLU A 314 29.29 -8.23 -4.95
CA GLU A 314 29.24 -6.77 -4.96
C GLU A 314 29.88 -6.18 -6.23
N SER A 315 30.87 -6.87 -6.80
CA SER A 315 31.49 -6.50 -8.08
C SER A 315 30.54 -6.60 -9.28
N TYR A 316 29.44 -7.36 -9.16
CA TYR A 316 28.43 -7.51 -10.21
C TYR A 316 27.22 -6.58 -9.97
N CYS A 317 26.81 -6.43 -8.71
CA CYS A 317 25.76 -5.50 -8.30
C CYS A 317 26.19 -4.78 -7.02
N GLY A 318 26.65 -3.53 -7.17
CA GLY A 318 27.13 -2.71 -6.05
C GLY A 318 26.04 -2.16 -5.13
N ASP A 319 24.81 -2.04 -5.61
CA ASP A 319 23.67 -1.58 -4.80
C ASP A 319 23.09 -2.74 -3.97
N GLU A 320 23.10 -2.58 -2.64
CA GLU A 320 22.60 -3.57 -1.69
C GLU A 320 21.09 -3.80 -1.78
N ALA A 321 20.30 -2.75 -2.01
CA ALA A 321 18.84 -2.84 -2.13
C ALA A 321 18.45 -3.61 -3.41
N VAL A 322 19.15 -3.33 -4.52
CA VAL A 322 18.96 -4.05 -5.78
C VAL A 322 19.34 -5.52 -5.63
N ARG A 323 20.48 -5.81 -4.99
CA ARG A 323 20.94 -7.18 -4.74
C ARG A 323 19.96 -7.97 -3.86
N MET A 324 19.40 -7.35 -2.82
CA MET A 324 18.37 -7.99 -1.99
C MET A 324 17.08 -8.27 -2.78
N SER A 325 16.67 -7.34 -3.65
CA SER A 325 15.54 -7.55 -4.57
C SER A 325 15.79 -8.73 -5.51
N LEU A 326 16.99 -8.87 -6.06
CA LEU A 326 17.37 -10.01 -6.91
C LEU A 326 17.32 -11.34 -6.15
N TYR A 327 17.83 -11.41 -4.91
CA TYR A 327 17.71 -12.60 -4.07
C TYR A 327 16.25 -13.01 -3.85
N GLN A 328 15.36 -12.05 -3.56
CA GLN A 328 13.94 -12.31 -3.40
C GLN A 328 13.28 -12.81 -4.71
N ARG A 329 13.67 -12.24 -5.85
CA ARG A 329 13.17 -12.67 -7.17
C ARG A 329 13.61 -14.10 -7.46
N PHE A 330 14.87 -14.44 -7.25
CA PHE A 330 15.37 -15.82 -7.39
C PHE A 330 14.62 -16.83 -6.53
N ALA A 331 14.25 -16.46 -5.29
CA ALA A 331 13.46 -17.31 -4.40
C ALA A 331 12.00 -17.48 -4.86
N ARG A 332 11.42 -16.48 -5.54
CA ARG A 332 10.03 -16.48 -6.00
C ARG A 332 9.80 -17.18 -7.33
N ILE A 333 10.85 -17.42 -8.13
CA ILE A 333 10.73 -18.11 -9.44
C ILE A 333 10.08 -19.48 -9.27
N ARG A 334 9.07 -19.75 -10.11
CA ARG A 334 8.31 -21.00 -10.15
C ARG A 334 8.41 -21.72 -11.48
N THR A 335 8.79 -21.02 -12.56
CA THR A 335 8.86 -21.61 -13.90
C THR A 335 10.22 -21.39 -14.56
N LEU A 336 10.56 -22.26 -15.52
CA LEU A 336 11.78 -22.09 -16.32
C LEU A 336 11.71 -20.87 -17.24
N GLY A 337 10.50 -20.39 -17.57
CA GLY A 337 10.29 -19.15 -18.33
C GLY A 337 10.70 -17.93 -17.51
N GLU A 338 10.16 -17.80 -16.29
CA GLU A 338 10.53 -16.71 -15.36
C GLU A 338 12.03 -16.66 -15.07
N LEU A 339 12.68 -17.84 -14.99
CA LEU A 339 14.13 -17.91 -14.83
C LEU A 339 14.89 -17.35 -16.03
N ARG A 340 14.43 -17.64 -17.26
CA ARG A 340 15.04 -17.10 -18.48
C ARG A 340 14.87 -15.59 -18.54
N ASP A 341 13.66 -15.09 -18.28
CA ASP A 341 13.39 -13.65 -18.29
C ASP A 341 14.27 -12.91 -17.27
N LEU A 342 14.46 -13.48 -16.08
CA LEU A 342 15.37 -12.89 -15.08
C LEU A 342 16.82 -12.92 -15.54
N VAL A 343 17.28 -14.00 -16.16
CA VAL A 343 18.66 -14.12 -16.68
C VAL A 343 18.90 -13.11 -17.78
N ASP A 344 17.96 -12.95 -18.72
CA ASP A 344 18.06 -11.98 -19.81
C ASP A 344 18.12 -10.55 -19.26
N GLU A 345 17.31 -10.23 -18.24
CA GLU A 345 17.38 -8.95 -17.54
C GLU A 345 18.72 -8.74 -16.83
N LEU A 346 19.26 -9.76 -16.15
CA LEU A 346 20.56 -9.65 -15.48
C LEU A 346 21.68 -9.36 -16.48
N VAL A 347 21.67 -10.04 -17.63
CA VAL A 347 22.66 -9.86 -18.69
C VAL A 347 22.53 -8.48 -19.33
N ASP A 348 21.31 -8.01 -19.59
CA ASP A 348 21.06 -6.67 -20.16
C ASP A 348 21.49 -5.54 -19.22
N ARG A 349 21.23 -5.69 -17.91
CA ARG A 349 21.50 -4.64 -16.92
C ARG A 349 22.91 -4.63 -16.36
N PHE A 350 23.50 -5.79 -16.13
CA PHE A 350 24.76 -5.94 -15.39
C PHE A 350 25.86 -6.63 -16.21
N GLY A 351 25.56 -7.07 -17.44
CA GLY A 351 26.49 -7.78 -18.30
C GLY A 351 26.61 -9.27 -17.96
N PRO A 352 27.65 -9.96 -18.47
CA PRO A 352 27.75 -11.42 -18.39
C PRO A 352 27.78 -11.92 -16.94
N LEU A 353 27.10 -13.05 -16.71
CA LEU A 353 26.96 -13.65 -15.39
C LEU A 353 28.31 -14.14 -14.85
N PRO A 354 28.73 -13.72 -13.64
CA PRO A 354 29.88 -14.29 -12.97
C PRO A 354 29.61 -15.75 -12.54
N PRO A 355 30.64 -16.59 -12.36
CA PRO A 355 30.47 -18.00 -11.97
C PRO A 355 29.61 -18.21 -10.70
N PRO A 356 29.71 -17.38 -9.64
CA PRO A 356 28.80 -17.50 -8.49
C PRO A 356 27.32 -17.25 -8.81
N VAL A 357 27.02 -16.38 -9.79
CA VAL A 357 25.66 -16.06 -10.22
C VAL A 357 25.13 -17.14 -11.17
N GLU A 358 25.97 -17.68 -12.05
CA GLU A 358 25.63 -18.86 -12.87
C GLU A 358 25.21 -20.05 -11.98
N ARG A 359 25.97 -20.32 -10.91
CA ARG A 359 25.60 -21.36 -9.92
C ARG A 359 24.26 -21.08 -9.23
N MET A 360 23.92 -19.81 -9.00
CA MET A 360 22.64 -19.42 -8.43
C MET A 360 21.47 -19.67 -9.42
N VAL A 361 21.68 -19.39 -10.70
CA VAL A 361 20.73 -19.71 -11.79
C VAL A 361 20.53 -21.22 -11.89
N ASP A 362 21.61 -21.98 -11.78
CA ASP A 362 21.58 -23.44 -11.82
C ASP A 362 20.83 -24.04 -10.63
N LEU A 363 21.03 -23.53 -9.42
CA LEU A 363 20.23 -23.90 -8.24
C LEU A 363 18.75 -23.56 -8.40
N ALA A 364 18.43 -22.39 -8.97
CA ALA A 364 17.05 -22.00 -9.23
C ALA A 364 16.39 -22.93 -10.27
N ARG A 365 17.13 -23.32 -11.31
CA ARG A 365 16.70 -24.31 -12.32
C ARG A 365 16.43 -25.67 -11.66
N LEU A 366 17.36 -26.12 -10.81
CA LEU A 366 17.24 -27.37 -10.08
C LEU A 366 16.00 -27.38 -9.18
N ARG A 367 15.73 -26.27 -8.48
CA ARG A 367 14.56 -26.08 -7.62
C ARG A 367 13.24 -26.15 -8.38
N VAL A 368 13.15 -25.48 -9.53
CA VAL A 368 11.95 -25.51 -10.39
C VAL A 368 11.68 -26.94 -10.88
N ARG A 369 12.71 -27.65 -11.33
CA ARG A 369 12.58 -29.06 -11.76
C ARG A 369 12.16 -29.97 -10.61
N ALA A 370 12.86 -29.91 -9.48
CA ALA A 370 12.55 -30.73 -8.31
C ALA A 370 11.11 -30.53 -7.82
N ASN A 371 10.61 -29.29 -7.84
CA ASN A 371 9.24 -28.97 -7.47
C ASN A 371 8.22 -29.59 -8.44
N GLY A 372 8.49 -29.53 -9.75
CA GLY A 372 7.64 -30.15 -10.78
C GLY A 372 7.49 -31.67 -10.64
N ILE A 373 8.44 -32.32 -9.96
CA ILE A 373 8.49 -33.78 -9.76
C ILE A 373 8.09 -34.17 -8.33
N GLY A 374 7.70 -33.22 -7.48
CA GLY A 374 7.29 -33.47 -6.09
C GLY A 374 8.43 -33.84 -5.12
N ILE A 375 9.68 -33.49 -5.45
CA ILE A 375 10.83 -33.63 -4.54
C ILE A 375 10.82 -32.44 -3.58
N THR A 376 10.98 -32.70 -2.28
CA THR A 376 10.94 -31.65 -1.23
C THR A 376 12.31 -31.28 -0.69
N SER A 377 13.34 -32.11 -0.89
CA SER A 377 14.68 -31.83 -0.38
C SER A 377 15.79 -32.50 -1.18
N ILE A 378 16.88 -31.76 -1.41
CA ILE A 378 18.16 -32.22 -1.94
C ILE A 378 19.24 -31.71 -0.97
N LEU A 379 19.82 -32.60 -0.15
CA LEU A 379 20.72 -32.23 0.94
C LEU A 379 22.05 -32.99 0.82
N GLU A 380 23.18 -32.29 0.95
CA GLU A 380 24.49 -32.90 1.15
C GLU A 380 24.81 -33.02 2.64
N ARG A 381 25.29 -34.20 3.07
CA ARG A 381 25.81 -34.47 4.42
C ARG A 381 26.95 -35.46 4.34
N ASP A 382 28.08 -35.10 4.94
CA ASP A 382 29.25 -35.98 5.12
C ASP A 382 29.75 -36.63 3.81
N GLY A 383 29.66 -35.93 2.68
CA GLY A 383 30.04 -36.44 1.35
C GLY A 383 28.98 -37.31 0.68
N GLU A 384 27.75 -37.31 1.19
CA GLU A 384 26.60 -38.01 0.62
C GLU A 384 25.46 -37.05 0.30
N VAL A 385 24.87 -37.14 -0.90
CA VAL A 385 23.69 -36.35 -1.28
C VAL A 385 22.43 -37.19 -1.16
N TYR A 386 21.42 -36.63 -0.51
CA TYR A 386 20.12 -37.21 -0.24
C TYR A 386 19.03 -36.45 -1.00
N ILE A 387 18.29 -37.15 -1.87
CA ILE A 387 17.15 -36.61 -2.62
C ILE A 387 15.88 -37.26 -2.07
N ARG A 388 14.92 -36.45 -1.59
CA ARG A 388 13.67 -36.90 -0.94
C ARG A 388 12.48 -35.96 -1.23
N PRO A 389 11.22 -36.47 -1.17
CA PRO A 389 10.88 -37.86 -1.27
C PRO A 389 10.93 -38.30 -2.73
N VAL A 390 11.15 -39.59 -2.95
CA VAL A 390 10.99 -40.20 -4.27
C VAL A 390 9.89 -41.26 -4.12
N ILE A 391 8.64 -40.82 -4.17
CA ILE A 391 7.46 -41.67 -3.90
C ILE A 391 6.88 -42.14 -5.24
N GLY A 392 6.63 -43.46 -5.35
CA GLY A 392 5.86 -44.03 -6.46
C GLY A 392 6.66 -44.63 -7.61
N THR A 393 7.99 -44.51 -7.63
CA THR A 393 8.81 -45.01 -8.74
C THR A 393 9.67 -46.21 -8.36
N ARG A 394 9.57 -47.29 -9.14
CA ARG A 394 10.63 -48.31 -9.26
C ARG A 394 11.75 -47.73 -10.13
N LEU A 395 12.52 -46.78 -9.60
CA LEU A 395 13.75 -46.33 -10.26
C LEU A 395 14.69 -47.53 -10.45
N ASP A 396 15.11 -47.78 -11.69
CA ASP A 396 16.04 -48.86 -12.00
C ASP A 396 17.45 -48.49 -11.49
N GLN A 397 17.75 -48.97 -10.29
CA GLN A 397 19.07 -48.82 -9.67
C GLN A 397 20.19 -49.37 -10.56
N GLY A 398 19.92 -50.40 -11.37
CA GLY A 398 20.89 -50.98 -12.30
C GLY A 398 21.20 -50.08 -13.49
N ALA A 399 20.22 -49.32 -13.98
CA ALA A 399 20.43 -48.29 -15.00
C ALA A 399 21.23 -47.09 -14.45
N LEU A 400 20.83 -46.57 -13.29
CA LEU A 400 21.54 -45.46 -12.63
C LEU A 400 22.98 -45.83 -12.26
N ARG A 401 23.24 -47.06 -11.79
CA ARG A 401 24.60 -47.52 -11.50
C ARG A 401 25.49 -47.63 -12.75
N ARG A 402 24.92 -47.93 -13.91
CA ARG A 402 25.67 -47.98 -15.18
C ARG A 402 26.09 -46.58 -15.65
N GLN A 403 25.30 -45.56 -15.37
CA GLN A 403 25.60 -44.17 -15.75
C GLN A 403 26.43 -43.42 -14.70
N LEU A 404 26.15 -43.61 -13.41
CA LEU A 404 26.71 -42.80 -12.32
C LEU A 404 27.75 -43.55 -11.46
N GLY A 405 27.88 -44.87 -11.64
CA GLY A 405 28.81 -45.72 -10.88
C GLY A 405 28.18 -46.37 -9.64
N ALA A 406 29.01 -47.06 -8.85
CA ALA A 406 28.57 -47.87 -7.72
C ALA A 406 28.06 -47.05 -6.50
N GLY A 407 28.22 -45.72 -6.53
CA GLY A 407 27.81 -44.80 -5.47
C GLY A 407 26.30 -44.53 -5.34
N VAL A 408 25.45 -45.13 -6.18
CA VAL A 408 23.99 -44.89 -6.17
C VAL A 408 23.22 -45.95 -5.38
N TYR A 409 22.43 -45.48 -4.41
CA TYR A 409 21.52 -46.28 -3.61
C TYR A 409 20.11 -45.71 -3.71
N VAL A 410 19.21 -46.47 -4.31
CA VAL A 410 17.80 -46.12 -4.45
C VAL A 410 17.01 -46.85 -3.36
N THR A 411 16.13 -46.15 -2.66
CA THR A 411 15.18 -46.72 -1.70
C THR A 411 13.78 -46.18 -1.99
N PRO A 412 12.71 -46.76 -1.40
CA PRO A 412 11.32 -46.38 -1.71
C PRO A 412 10.93 -44.91 -1.42
N HIS A 413 11.76 -44.17 -0.67
CA HIS A 413 11.47 -42.78 -0.28
C HIS A 413 12.66 -41.83 -0.48
N GLN A 414 13.82 -42.33 -0.90
CA GLN A 414 15.02 -41.51 -1.05
C GLN A 414 16.00 -42.11 -2.05
N VAL A 415 16.73 -41.23 -2.75
CA VAL A 415 17.94 -41.59 -3.49
C VAL A 415 19.14 -41.02 -2.75
N ARG A 416 20.13 -41.87 -2.52
CA ARG A 416 21.38 -41.52 -1.85
C ARG A 416 22.55 -41.68 -2.83
N LEU A 417 23.34 -40.63 -2.98
CA LEU A 417 24.52 -40.55 -3.83
C LEU A 417 25.76 -40.39 -2.94
N VAL A 418 26.70 -41.32 -3.04
CA VAL A 418 27.97 -41.24 -2.29
C VAL A 418 29.03 -40.60 -3.17
N ALA A 419 29.39 -39.34 -2.91
CA ALA A 419 30.25 -38.53 -3.79
C ALA A 419 31.57 -39.23 -4.13
N ALA A 420 32.21 -39.87 -3.16
CA ALA A 420 33.48 -40.59 -3.32
C ALA A 420 33.40 -41.84 -4.24
N ARG A 421 32.19 -42.29 -4.62
CA ARG A 421 31.95 -43.48 -5.44
C ARG A 421 31.18 -43.19 -6.73
N LEU A 422 31.02 -41.90 -7.07
CA LEU A 422 30.44 -41.47 -8.33
C LEU A 422 31.53 -41.39 -9.41
N ALA A 423 31.15 -41.73 -10.64
CA ALA A 423 32.02 -41.56 -11.81
C ALA A 423 32.00 -40.12 -12.38
N THR A 424 31.10 -39.29 -11.87
CA THR A 424 30.81 -37.92 -12.33
C THR A 424 30.78 -36.96 -11.15
N ASP A 425 30.82 -35.66 -11.44
CA ASP A 425 30.62 -34.63 -10.42
C ASP A 425 29.24 -34.76 -9.77
N VAL A 426 29.15 -34.36 -8.49
CA VAL A 426 27.94 -34.46 -7.68
C VAL A 426 26.78 -33.71 -8.34
N TRP A 427 27.05 -32.55 -8.97
CA TRP A 427 26.04 -31.79 -9.70
C TRP A 427 25.43 -32.60 -10.85
N GLN A 428 26.29 -33.17 -11.69
CA GLN A 428 25.86 -33.97 -12.83
C GLN A 428 25.11 -35.23 -12.39
N ALA A 429 25.52 -35.82 -11.27
CA ALA A 429 24.84 -36.97 -10.70
C ALA A 429 23.44 -36.63 -10.19
N VAL A 430 23.25 -35.49 -9.55
CA VAL A 430 21.93 -35.00 -9.13
C VAL A 430 21.04 -34.73 -10.34
N VAL A 431 21.55 -34.06 -11.37
CA VAL A 431 20.80 -33.79 -12.60
C VAL A 431 20.38 -35.10 -13.29
N THR A 432 21.29 -36.06 -13.43
CA THR A 432 21.00 -37.37 -14.04
C THR A 432 19.95 -38.16 -13.24
N VAL A 433 19.97 -38.06 -11.90
CA VAL A 433 18.92 -38.66 -11.07
C VAL A 433 17.58 -37.98 -11.31
N LEU A 434 17.53 -36.65 -11.41
CA LEU A 434 16.29 -35.94 -11.74
C LEU A 434 15.77 -36.29 -13.13
N ASP A 435 16.64 -36.36 -14.14
CA ASP A 435 16.30 -36.78 -15.50
C ASP A 435 15.67 -38.18 -15.48
N ALA A 436 16.28 -39.12 -14.75
CA ALA A 436 15.74 -40.48 -14.62
C ALA A 436 14.38 -40.53 -13.87
N ILE A 437 14.14 -39.60 -12.94
CA ILE A 437 12.84 -39.47 -12.25
C ILE A 437 11.79 -38.87 -13.20
N GLU A 438 12.17 -37.87 -14.01
CA GLU A 438 11.31 -37.28 -15.05
C GLU A 438 10.94 -38.31 -16.14
N GLU A 439 11.92 -39.03 -16.69
CA GLU A 439 11.74 -40.05 -17.73
C GLU A 439 10.86 -41.23 -17.26
N ALA A 440 10.97 -41.59 -15.97
CA ALA A 440 10.16 -42.64 -15.37
C ALA A 440 8.70 -42.23 -15.09
N ASN A 441 8.30 -40.99 -15.42
CA ASN A 441 6.97 -40.43 -15.21
C ASN A 441 6.50 -40.54 -13.74
N ALA A 442 7.41 -40.16 -12.83
CA ALA A 442 7.32 -40.43 -11.40
C ALA A 442 6.46 -39.47 -10.58
N THR A 443 5.39 -38.86 -11.10
CA THR A 443 4.43 -38.14 -10.24
C THR A 443 3.13 -37.82 -10.97
N LEU A 444 2.28 -38.82 -11.11
CA LEU A 444 0.84 -38.63 -11.25
C LEU A 444 0.15 -39.65 -10.37
N LEU A 445 0.22 -39.50 -9.04
CA LEU A 445 -0.59 -40.31 -8.11
C LEU A 445 -0.67 -39.67 -6.71
N LEU A 446 -0.97 -38.37 -6.62
CA LEU A 446 -1.47 -37.75 -5.39
C LEU A 446 -2.51 -36.63 -5.66
N SER A 447 -3.30 -36.73 -6.73
CA SER A 447 -4.41 -35.80 -6.99
C SER A 447 -5.71 -36.47 -7.48
N ALA A 448 -5.87 -37.77 -7.24
CA ALA A 448 -7.15 -38.47 -7.45
C ALA A 448 -7.56 -39.16 -6.14
N GLY A 449 -8.29 -38.41 -5.31
CA GLY A 449 -8.95 -38.85 -4.08
C GLY A 449 -10.01 -37.85 -3.70
#